data_AF-Q9UJZ8-F1
#
_entry.id   AF-Q9UJZ8-F1
#
_cell.length_a   1.000
_cell.length_b   1.000
_cell.length_c   1.000
_cell.angle_alpha   90.00
_cell.angle_beta   90.00
_cell.angle_gamma   90.00
#
_symmetry.space_group_name_H-M   'P 1'
#
loop_
_entity.id
_entity.type
_entity.pdbx_description
1 polymer ?
#
loop_
_entity_poly.entity_id
_entity_poly.type
_entity_poly.pdbx_seq_one_letter_code
_entity_poly.pdbx_strand_id
1 'polypeptide(L)'
;RLEMYGINYFEIKNKKGTDLWLGVDALGLNIYEKDDKLTPKIGFPWNEIRNISFNDKKFVIKPIDKKAPDFVFYAPRLRINKRILQLCMGNHELYMRRRKPDTIEVQQMKAQAREEKHEKQLERQQLETEKKRRETVEREKEQMMREKEELMLRLQ
;
A
#
# COMPACT_ATOMS: atom_id res chain seq x y z
N ARG A 1 8.83 2.88 -6.98
CA ARG A 1 8.51 2.07 -5.77
C ARG A 1 9.61 2.36 -4.77
N LEU A 2 9.30 2.91 -3.59
CA LEU A 2 10.32 3.24 -2.59
C LEU A 2 10.75 1.97 -1.84
N GLU A 3 12.06 1.74 -1.69
CA GLU A 3 12.62 0.50 -1.14
C GLU A 3 12.28 0.28 0.34
N MET A 4 12.09 1.37 1.10
CA MET A 4 11.76 1.31 2.52
C MET A 4 10.25 1.35 2.82
N TYR A 5 9.42 1.57 1.80
CA TYR A 5 7.98 1.78 2.02
C TYR A 5 7.30 0.50 2.50
N GLY A 6 6.60 0.61 3.63
CA GLY A 6 5.85 -0.50 4.22
C GLY A 6 6.69 -1.51 5.01
N ILE A 7 7.97 -1.20 5.27
CA ILE A 7 8.86 -2.05 6.08
C ILE A 7 8.88 -1.57 7.54
N ASN A 8 8.60 -2.48 8.47
CA ASN A 8 8.74 -2.25 9.90
C ASN A 8 10.10 -2.77 10.38
N TYR A 9 10.99 -1.87 10.80
CA TYR A 9 12.36 -2.23 11.22
C TYR A 9 12.46 -2.47 12.74
N PHE A 10 13.19 -3.51 13.12
CA PHE A 10 13.48 -3.87 14.50
C PHE A 10 14.97 -4.16 14.68
N GLU A 11 15.55 -3.67 15.77
CA GLU A 11 16.91 -4.01 16.16
C GLU A 11 16.95 -5.42 16.76
N ILE A 12 17.83 -6.26 16.19
CA ILE A 12 18.00 -7.64 16.61
C ILE A 12 19.48 -8.00 16.68
N LYS A 13 19.78 -9.10 17.38
CA LYS A 13 21.10 -9.72 17.42
C LYS A 13 21.04 -11.16 16.96
N ASN A 14 22.02 -11.60 16.17
CA ASN A 14 22.17 -13.04 15.86
C ASN A 14 22.77 -13.81 17.06
N LYS A 15 22.96 -15.13 16.92
CA LYS A 15 23.60 -15.96 17.95
C LYS A 15 25.04 -15.53 18.31
N LYS A 16 25.75 -14.86 17.39
CA LYS A 16 27.11 -14.34 17.59
C LYS A 16 27.12 -12.95 18.25
N GLY A 17 25.96 -12.34 18.50
CA GLY A 17 25.83 -11.01 19.09
C GLY A 17 25.96 -9.85 18.11
N THR A 18 26.04 -10.12 16.79
CA THR A 18 26.10 -9.07 15.76
C THR A 18 24.80 -8.28 15.71
N ASP A 19 24.91 -6.95 15.75
CA ASP A 19 23.77 -6.05 15.57
C ASP A 19 23.28 -6.05 14.13
N LEU A 20 21.97 -6.27 13.95
CA LEU A 20 21.30 -6.37 12.66
C LEU A 20 19.93 -5.68 12.72
N TRP A 21 19.31 -5.47 11.55
CA TRP A 21 17.92 -5.09 11.46
C TRP A 21 17.06 -6.25 10.94
N LEU A 22 15.90 -6.43 11.55
CA LEU A 22 14.81 -7.22 10.99
C LEU A 22 13.79 -6.27 10.36
N GLY A 23 13.50 -6.43 9.08
CA GLY A 23 12.37 -5.82 8.40
C GLY A 23 11.19 -6.79 8.33
N VAL A 24 10.01 -6.31 8.70
CA VAL A 24 8.73 -7.03 8.53
C VAL A 24 7.88 -6.26 7.53
N ASP A 25 7.49 -6.90 6.43
CA ASP A 25 6.65 -6.29 5.39
C ASP A 25 5.55 -7.24 4.87
N ALA A 26 4.83 -6.77 3.86
CA ALA A 26 3.72 -7.51 3.26
C ALA A 26 4.15 -8.75 2.43
N LEU A 27 5.44 -8.93 2.16
CA LEU A 27 6.01 -10.00 1.34
C LEU A 27 6.75 -11.05 2.18
N GLY A 28 7.36 -10.65 3.30
CA GLY A 28 8.07 -11.56 4.18
C GLY A 28 8.83 -10.87 5.31
N LEU A 29 9.92 -11.52 5.69
CA LEU A 29 10.89 -11.05 6.67
C LEU A 29 12.24 -10.87 5.99
N ASN A 30 12.91 -9.77 6.30
CA ASN A 30 14.21 -9.43 5.72
C ASN A 30 15.22 -9.11 6.82
N ILE A 31 16.46 -9.53 6.65
CA ILE A 31 17.57 -9.25 7.56
C ILE A 31 18.54 -8.31 6.85
N TYR A 32 18.87 -7.22 7.53
CA TYR A 32 19.78 -6.19 7.02
C TYR A 32 20.95 -5.99 7.97
N GLU A 33 22.07 -5.51 7.42
CA GLU A 33 23.22 -5.06 8.20
C GLU A 33 22.87 -3.78 8.97
N LYS A 34 23.62 -3.47 10.02
CA LYS A 34 23.28 -2.35 10.91
C LYS A 34 23.35 -0.99 10.20
N ASP A 35 24.24 -0.87 9.23
CA ASP A 35 24.62 0.29 8.43
C ASP A 35 23.87 0.42 7.08
N ASP A 36 23.24 -0.65 6.59
CA ASP A 36 22.44 -0.64 5.35
C ASP A 36 21.02 -1.16 5.59
N LYS A 37 20.00 -0.30 5.47
CA LYS A 37 18.57 -0.65 5.58
C LYS A 37 17.86 -0.82 4.22
N LEU A 38 18.57 -0.61 3.13
CA LEU A 38 18.05 -0.67 1.77
C LEU A 38 18.21 -2.08 1.22
N THR A 39 19.40 -2.68 1.38
CA THR A 39 19.71 -3.98 0.79
C THR A 39 19.59 -5.11 1.81
N PRO A 40 18.58 -5.99 1.72
CA PRO A 40 18.50 -7.15 2.60
C PRO A 40 19.59 -8.17 2.24
N LYS A 41 20.24 -8.74 3.26
CA LYS A 41 21.21 -9.84 3.09
C LYS A 41 20.55 -11.21 3.06
N ILE A 42 19.47 -11.37 3.82
CA ILE A 42 18.71 -12.61 3.93
C ILE A 42 17.23 -12.26 3.87
N GLY A 43 16.46 -12.99 3.08
CA GLY A 43 15.02 -12.84 2.98
C GLY A 43 14.31 -14.17 3.26
N PHE A 44 13.15 -14.08 3.91
CA PHE A 44 12.23 -15.18 4.16
C PHE A 44 10.85 -14.79 3.64
N PRO A 45 10.48 -15.18 2.41
CA PRO A 45 9.13 -15.01 1.89
C PRO A 45 8.09 -15.67 2.80
N TRP A 46 6.89 -15.09 2.91
CA TRP A 46 5.85 -15.66 3.78
C TRP A 46 5.47 -17.11 3.43
N ASN A 47 5.60 -17.53 2.15
CA ASN A 47 5.37 -18.90 1.71
C ASN A 47 6.49 -19.88 2.04
N GLU A 48 7.60 -19.43 2.62
CA GLU A 48 8.72 -20.28 3.05
C GLU A 48 8.78 -20.45 4.57
N ILE A 49 7.90 -19.77 5.31
CA ILE A 49 7.86 -19.80 6.77
C ILE A 49 6.75 -20.74 7.23
N ARG A 50 7.11 -21.74 8.04
CA ARG A 50 6.17 -22.70 8.64
C ARG A 50 5.60 -22.20 9.96
N ASN A 51 6.48 -21.68 10.82
CA ASN A 51 6.11 -21.26 12.16
C ASN A 51 7.02 -20.16 12.66
N ILE A 52 6.46 -19.24 13.43
CA ILE A 52 7.18 -18.17 14.11
C ILE A 52 6.81 -18.21 15.58
N SER A 53 7.81 -18.21 16.46
CA SER A 53 7.59 -18.16 17.90
C SER A 53 8.72 -17.44 18.61
N PHE A 54 8.51 -17.08 19.87
CA PHE A 54 9.57 -16.55 20.72
C PHE A 54 9.42 -17.05 22.15
N ASN A 55 10.54 -17.07 22.88
CA ASN A 55 10.58 -17.28 24.32
C ASN A 55 11.52 -16.25 24.94
N ASP A 56 10.99 -15.43 25.84
CA ASP A 56 11.66 -14.24 26.38
C ASP A 56 12.30 -13.36 25.27
N LYS A 57 13.64 -13.29 25.21
CA LYS A 57 14.39 -12.54 24.20
C LYS A 57 14.64 -13.30 22.91
N LYS A 58 14.56 -14.64 22.94
CA LYS A 58 14.89 -15.51 21.80
C LYS A 58 13.70 -15.64 20.86
N PHE A 59 13.89 -15.28 19.60
CA PHE A 59 12.91 -15.41 18.54
C PHE A 59 13.35 -16.48 17.54
N VAL A 60 12.40 -17.28 17.04
CA VAL A 60 12.66 -18.45 16.18
C VAL A 60 11.72 -18.40 14.98
N ILE A 61 12.31 -18.47 13.79
CA ILE A 61 11.61 -18.63 12.51
C ILE A 61 11.95 -20.01 11.98
N LYS A 62 10.92 -20.84 11.82
CA LYS A 62 11.05 -22.20 11.29
C LYS A 62 10.68 -22.20 9.80
N PRO A 63 11.58 -22.60 8.89
CA PRO A 63 11.24 -22.72 7.49
C PRO A 63 10.26 -23.88 7.23
N ILE A 64 9.58 -23.84 6.09
CA ILE A 64 8.76 -24.96 5.61
C ILE A 64 9.63 -26.18 5.31
N ASP A 65 10.75 -25.97 4.63
CA ASP A 65 11.74 -27.02 4.43
C ASP A 65 12.24 -27.53 5.78
N LYS A 66 12.00 -28.81 6.06
CA LYS A 66 12.40 -29.46 7.31
C LYS A 66 13.91 -29.68 7.38
N LYS A 67 14.63 -29.66 6.25
CA LYS A 67 16.09 -29.80 6.21
C LYS A 67 16.80 -28.48 6.49
N ALA A 68 16.17 -27.36 6.19
CA ALA A 68 16.71 -26.04 6.47
C ALA A 68 16.73 -25.76 7.99
N PRO A 69 17.82 -25.17 8.52
CA PRO A 69 17.93 -24.88 9.94
C PRO A 69 16.98 -23.76 10.38
N ASP A 70 16.53 -23.82 11.63
CA ASP A 70 15.77 -22.74 12.25
C ASP A 70 16.61 -21.44 12.30
N PHE A 71 16.02 -20.33 11.86
CA PHE A 71 16.64 -19.02 12.00
C PHE A 71 16.30 -18.44 13.37
N VAL A 72 17.33 -18.06 14.13
CA VAL A 72 17.20 -17.60 15.51
C VAL A 72 17.89 -16.27 15.70
N PHE A 73 17.18 -15.32 16.30
CA PHE A 73 17.72 -14.02 16.69
C PHE A 73 17.20 -13.61 18.07
N TYR A 74 17.75 -12.52 18.59
CA TYR A 74 17.44 -12.00 19.92
C TYR A 74 17.04 -10.54 19.83
N ALA A 75 15.90 -10.18 20.41
CA ALA A 75 15.51 -8.78 20.59
C ALA A 75 15.90 -8.30 22.00
N PRO A 76 16.18 -7.01 22.20
CA PRO A 76 16.67 -6.51 23.49
C PRO A 76 15.59 -6.55 24.58
N ARG A 77 14.30 -6.54 24.22
CA ARG A 77 13.16 -6.51 25.16
C ARG A 77 12.02 -7.43 24.70
N LEU A 78 11.38 -8.11 25.65
CA LEU A 78 10.20 -8.96 25.42
C LEU A 78 9.06 -8.26 24.65
N ARG A 79 8.79 -6.98 24.97
CA ARG A 79 7.73 -6.20 24.29
C ARG A 79 7.98 -6.07 22.79
N ILE A 80 9.24 -6.05 22.36
CA ILE A 80 9.60 -5.97 20.94
C ILE A 80 9.26 -7.29 20.26
N ASN A 81 9.58 -8.44 20.87
CA ASN A 81 9.20 -9.76 20.35
C ASN A 81 7.68 -9.92 20.20
N LYS A 82 6.90 -9.44 21.17
CA LYS A 82 5.43 -9.41 21.07
C LYS A 82 4.96 -8.61 19.84
N ARG A 83 5.54 -7.43 19.62
CA ARG A 83 5.20 -6.58 18.46
C ARG A 83 5.60 -7.21 17.13
N ILE A 84 6.81 -7.78 17.06
CA ILE A 84 7.28 -8.50 15.86
C ILE A 84 6.31 -9.63 15.53
N LEU A 85 5.97 -10.48 16.51
CA LEU A 85 5.06 -11.60 16.29
C LEU A 85 3.68 -11.15 15.78
N GLN A 86 3.09 -10.11 16.39
CA GLN A 86 1.80 -9.57 15.96
C GLN A 86 1.84 -9.09 14.49
N LEU A 87 2.90 -8.39 14.10
CA LEU A 87 3.07 -7.94 12.72
C LEU A 87 3.30 -9.11 11.77
N CYS A 88 4.07 -10.12 12.17
CA CYS A 88 4.26 -11.33 11.36
C CYS A 88 2.93 -12.07 11.13
N MET A 89 2.13 -12.25 12.18
CA MET A 89 0.83 -12.92 12.08
C MET A 89 -0.12 -12.16 11.14
N GLY A 90 -0.28 -10.85 11.34
CA GLY A 90 -1.17 -10.05 10.49
C GLY A 90 -0.71 -9.96 9.03
N ASN A 91 0.60 -9.79 8.77
CA ASN A 91 1.11 -9.77 7.41
C ASN A 91 1.00 -11.14 6.73
N HIS A 92 1.32 -12.23 7.44
CA HIS A 92 1.20 -13.57 6.90
C HIS A 92 -0.26 -13.94 6.58
N GLU A 93 -1.20 -13.60 7.46
CA GLU A 93 -2.63 -13.81 7.23
C GLU A 93 -3.11 -13.06 5.97
N LEU A 94 -2.80 -11.77 5.86
CA LEU A 94 -3.15 -10.97 4.69
C LEU A 94 -2.46 -11.46 3.42
N TYR A 95 -1.21 -11.92 3.51
CA TYR A 95 -0.49 -12.53 2.41
C TYR A 95 -1.20 -13.79 1.90
N MET A 96 -1.64 -14.67 2.81
CA MET A 96 -2.38 -15.87 2.47
C MET A 96 -3.77 -15.54 1.91
N ARG A 97 -4.46 -14.54 2.45
CA ARG A 97 -5.76 -14.07 1.94
C ARG A 97 -5.66 -13.58 0.50
N ARG A 98 -4.61 -12.82 0.16
CA ARG A 98 -4.37 -12.31 -1.22
C ARG A 98 -4.06 -13.40 -2.24
N ARG A 99 -3.68 -14.59 -1.80
CA ARG A 99 -3.39 -15.75 -2.66
C ARG A 99 -4.59 -16.67 -2.86
N LYS A 100 -5.70 -16.40 -2.16
CA LYS A 100 -6.98 -17.08 -2.36
C LYS A 100 -7.89 -16.22 -3.23
N PRO A 101 -8.89 -16.81 -3.89
CA PRO A 101 -9.95 -16.03 -4.53
C PRO A 101 -10.59 -15.04 -3.56
N ASP A 102 -11.01 -13.89 -4.08
CA ASP A 102 -11.72 -12.89 -3.29
C ASP A 102 -12.99 -13.49 -2.67
N THR A 103 -13.28 -13.10 -1.42
CA THR A 103 -14.56 -13.43 -0.78
C THR A 103 -15.72 -12.75 -1.49
N ILE A 104 -16.92 -13.31 -1.38
CA ILE A 104 -18.14 -12.73 -1.98
C ILE A 104 -18.31 -11.25 -1.59
N GLU A 105 -18.08 -10.93 -0.32
CA GLU A 105 -18.10 -9.55 0.20
C GLU A 105 -17.11 -8.64 -0.55
N VAL A 106 -15.85 -9.06 -0.74
CA VAL A 106 -14.84 -8.27 -1.47
C VAL A 106 -15.22 -8.12 -2.95
N GLN A 107 -15.80 -9.16 -3.55
CA GLN A 107 -16.28 -9.08 -4.94
C GLN A 107 -17.43 -8.07 -5.08
N GLN A 108 -18.38 -8.06 -4.15
CA GLN A 108 -19.49 -7.10 -4.09
C GLN A 108 -18.97 -5.68 -3.88
N MET A 109 -18.06 -5.46 -2.92
CA MET A 109 -17.41 -4.16 -2.71
C MET A 109 -16.70 -3.67 -3.98
N LYS A 110 -16.01 -4.55 -4.71
CA LYS A 110 -15.36 -4.20 -5.99
C LYS A 110 -16.36 -3.92 -7.11
N ALA A 111 -17.53 -4.58 -7.12
CA ALA A 111 -18.59 -4.29 -8.09
C ALA A 111 -19.20 -2.91 -7.82
N GLN A 112 -19.59 -2.66 -6.57
CA GLN A 112 -20.13 -1.37 -6.13
C GLN A 112 -19.15 -0.21 -6.41
N ALA A 113 -17.87 -0.36 -6.05
CA ALA A 113 -16.87 0.67 -6.30
C ALA A 113 -16.67 0.96 -7.80
N ARG A 114 -16.89 -0.02 -8.68
CA ARG A 114 -16.83 0.18 -10.14
C ARG A 114 -18.06 0.94 -10.65
N GLU A 115 -19.24 0.60 -10.14
CA GLU A 115 -20.49 1.27 -10.47
C GLU A 115 -20.47 2.74 -10.02
N GLU A 116 -20.16 3.00 -8.74
CA GLU A 116 -20.04 4.37 -8.21
C GLU A 116 -19.00 5.22 -8.97
N LYS A 117 -17.88 4.61 -9.37
CA LYS A 117 -16.86 5.29 -10.17
C LYS A 117 -17.40 5.64 -11.56
N HIS A 118 -18.17 4.75 -12.18
CA HIS A 118 -18.76 4.97 -13.49
C HIS A 118 -19.84 6.06 -13.44
N GLU A 119 -20.73 6.03 -12.44
CA GLU A 119 -21.74 7.06 -12.21
C GLU A 119 -21.10 8.43 -12.02
N LYS A 120 -20.09 8.54 -11.14
CA LYS A 120 -19.34 9.79 -10.93
C LYS A 120 -18.66 10.29 -12.20
N GLN A 121 -18.25 9.39 -13.10
CA GLN A 121 -17.65 9.78 -14.38
C GLN A 121 -18.70 10.34 -15.35
N LEU A 122 -19.88 9.72 -15.43
CA LEU A 122 -20.99 10.20 -16.25
C LEU A 122 -21.48 11.57 -15.75
N GLU A 123 -21.66 11.73 -14.44
CA GLU A 123 -22.07 13.00 -13.83
C GLU A 123 -21.07 14.12 -14.15
N ARG A 124 -19.76 13.84 -14.03
CA ARG A 124 -18.71 14.80 -14.41
C ARG A 124 -18.77 15.16 -15.89
N GLN A 125 -19.00 14.20 -16.78
CA GLN A 125 -19.10 14.45 -18.23
C GLN A 125 -20.32 15.30 -18.58
N GLN A 126 -21.46 15.05 -17.94
CA GLN A 126 -22.67 15.85 -18.11
C GLN A 126 -22.45 17.29 -17.65
N LEU A 127 -21.86 17.47 -16.46
CA LEU A 127 -21.56 18.80 -15.93
C LEU A 127 -20.58 19.58 -16.82
N GLU A 128 -19.53 18.92 -17.32
CA GLU A 128 -18.57 19.54 -18.25
C GLU A 128 -19.22 19.94 -19.57
N THR A 129 -20.14 19.12 -20.08
CA THR A 129 -20.89 19.44 -21.30
C THR A 129 -21.80 20.64 -21.10
N GLU A 130 -22.51 20.70 -19.98
CA GLU A 130 -23.39 21.82 -19.62
C GLU A 130 -22.60 23.11 -19.42
N LYS A 131 -21.45 23.05 -18.73
CA LYS A 131 -20.55 24.21 -18.58
C LYS A 131 -20.08 24.74 -19.92
N LYS A 132 -19.59 23.87 -20.81
CA LYS A 132 -19.17 24.27 -22.16
C LYS A 132 -20.30 24.92 -22.96
N ARG A 133 -21.52 24.37 -22.89
CA ARG A 133 -22.70 24.98 -23.53
C ARG A 133 -22.98 26.37 -22.99
N ARG A 134 -22.96 26.55 -21.67
CA ARG A 134 -23.17 27.87 -21.04
C ARG A 134 -22.10 28.87 -21.45
N GLU A 135 -20.83 28.47 -21.45
CA GLU A 135 -19.71 29.31 -21.89
C GLU A 135 -19.87 29.74 -23.36
N THR A 136 -20.30 28.84 -24.25
CA THR A 136 -20.55 29.17 -25.66
C THR A 136 -21.69 30.18 -25.80
N VAL A 137 -22.81 29.96 -25.12
CA VAL A 137 -23.97 30.88 -25.16
C VAL A 137 -23.61 32.25 -24.60
N GLU A 138 -22.82 32.32 -23.52
CA GLU A 138 -22.37 33.58 -22.94
C GLU A 138 -21.45 34.35 -23.90
N ARG A 139 -20.50 33.67 -24.55
CA ARG A 139 -19.63 34.27 -25.58
C ARG A 139 -20.41 34.78 -26.78
N GLU A 140 -21.36 34.01 -27.29
CA GLU A 140 -22.22 34.43 -28.42
C GLU A 140 -23.06 35.64 -28.04
N LYS A 141 -23.61 35.68 -26.82
CA LYS A 141 -24.36 36.83 -26.31
C LYS A 141 -23.50 38.08 -26.17
N GLU A 142 -22.29 37.96 -25.63
CA GLU A 142 -21.34 39.08 -25.55
C GLU A 142 -20.96 39.62 -26.93
N GLN A 143 -20.79 38.74 -27.92
CA GLN A 143 -20.47 39.14 -29.28
C GLN A 143 -21.65 39.89 -29.93
N MET A 144 -22.87 39.35 -29.82
CA MET A 144 -24.07 40.03 -30.33
C MET A 144 -24.31 41.39 -29.67
N MET A 145 -24.05 41.52 -28.36
CA MET A 145 -24.18 42.80 -27.65
C MET A 145 -23.17 43.84 -28.18
N ARG A 146 -21.90 43.44 -28.39
CA ARG A 146 -20.88 44.30 -28.99
C ARG A 146 -21.25 44.74 -30.40
N GLU A 147 -21.67 43.80 -31.25
CA GLU A 147 -22.10 44.10 -32.62
C GLU A 147 -23.31 45.06 -32.65
N LYS A 148 -24.27 44.89 -31.72
CA LYS A 148 -25.43 45.78 -31.58
C LYS A 148 -25.02 47.19 -31.15
N GLU A 149 -24.10 47.32 -30.19
CA GLU A 149 -23.58 48.62 -29.74
C GLU A 149 -22.84 49.35 -30.86
N GLU A 150 -22.00 48.65 -31.64
CA GLU A 150 -21.34 49.22 -32.81
C GLU A 150 -22.33 49.70 -33.87
N LEU A 151 -23.40 48.92 -34.12
CA LEU A 151 -24.42 49.29 -35.11
C LEU A 151 -25.20 50.54 -34.68
N MET A 152 -25.54 50.64 -33.39
CA MET A 152 -26.21 51.81 -32.80
C MET A 152 -25.35 53.07 -32.93
N LEU A 153 -24.04 52.97 -32.70
CA LEU A 153 -23.10 54.09 -32.86
C LEU A 153 -22.99 54.57 -34.31
N ARG A 154 -23.11 53.67 -35.30
CA ARG A 154 -23.07 54.03 -36.73
C ARG A 154 -24.35 54.69 -37.24
N LEU A 155 -25.45 54.56 -36.51
CA LEU A 155 -26.76 55.11 -36.87
C LEU A 155 -27.05 56.47 -36.20
N GLN A 156 -26.12 56.98 -35.37
CA GLN A 156 -26.10 58.35 -34.85
C GLN A 156 -25.22 59.26 -35.70
#